data_AF-A0A7V7XG46-F1
#
_entry.id   AF-A0A7V7XG46-F1
#
_cell.length_a   1.000
_cell.length_b   1.000
_cell.length_c   1.000
_cell.angle_alpha   90.00
_cell.angle_beta   90.00
_cell.angle_gamma   90.00
#
_symmetry.space_group_name_H-M   'P 1'
#
loop_
_entity.id
_entity.type
_entity.pdbx_description
1 polymer ?
#
loop_
_entity_poly.entity_id
_entity_poly.type
_entity_poly.pdbx_seq_one_letter_code
_entity_poly.pdbx_strand_id
1 'polypeptide(L)'
;MRRGWLLWLIFSTLACSLTRVSDDSAPTPMTDVLPTFTAFPVQDAGWLLDTTCYEALAALHNQVIILSDNAALEGFYNTLDSHCKEPVHRQNFDFASQILVVLVIVTQGCDAQFIPQSLENNNLMLQFVQDGDCSYDVIATYAGIVTRPAAGELKVTVTGA
;
A
#
# COMPACT_ATOMS: atom_id res chain seq x y z
N MET A 1 -51.69 -11.40 -27.99
CA MET A 1 -51.23 -11.70 -29.38
C MET A 1 -49.90 -10.98 -29.54
N ARG A 2 -48.71 -11.52 -29.81
CA ARG A 2 -48.13 -12.78 -30.32
C ARG A 2 -46.81 -12.97 -29.52
N ARG A 3 -46.44 -14.07 -28.86
CA ARG A 3 -46.01 -15.41 -29.34
C ARG A 3 -45.01 -15.39 -30.51
N GLY A 4 -43.76 -15.78 -30.23
CA GLY A 4 -42.73 -16.18 -31.21
C GLY A 4 -41.37 -16.38 -30.48
N TRP A 5 -41.02 -17.56 -29.93
CA TRP A 5 -40.57 -18.84 -30.50
C TRP A 5 -39.15 -18.85 -31.11
N LEU A 6 -38.43 -19.96 -30.81
CA LEU A 6 -37.18 -20.51 -31.40
C LEU A 6 -35.87 -19.96 -30.83
N LEU A 7 -35.26 -20.56 -29.80
CA LEU A 7 -34.65 -21.91 -29.75
C LEU A 7 -33.70 -22.14 -30.94
N TRP A 8 -32.43 -21.79 -30.75
CA TRP A 8 -31.30 -22.32 -31.52
C TRP A 8 -30.24 -22.84 -30.53
N LEU A 9 -30.35 -24.14 -30.25
CA LEU A 9 -29.28 -24.97 -29.74
C LEU A 9 -28.28 -25.15 -30.88
N ILE A 10 -27.07 -24.59 -30.75
CA ILE A 10 -25.92 -25.02 -31.55
C ILE A 10 -24.93 -25.69 -30.61
N PHE A 11 -25.02 -27.02 -30.62
CA PHE A 11 -23.94 -27.94 -30.31
C PHE A 11 -22.74 -27.58 -31.18
N SER A 12 -21.60 -27.23 -30.56
CA SER A 12 -20.31 -27.32 -31.23
C SER A 12 -19.26 -27.77 -30.21
N THR A 13 -19.22 -29.08 -30.02
CA THR A 13 -18.15 -29.79 -29.32
C THR A 13 -16.91 -29.76 -30.20
N LEU A 14 -16.09 -28.71 -30.08
CA LEU A 14 -14.71 -28.78 -30.53
C LEU A 14 -13.91 -29.58 -29.50
N ALA A 15 -13.69 -30.86 -29.84
CA ALA A 15 -12.66 -31.68 -29.22
C ALA A 15 -11.29 -31.05 -29.56
N CYS A 16 -10.81 -30.17 -28.69
CA CYS A 16 -9.46 -29.63 -28.80
C CYS A 16 -8.50 -30.70 -28.27
N SER A 17 -7.83 -31.39 -29.19
CA SER A 17 -6.77 -32.36 -28.93
C SER A 17 -5.69 -31.74 -28.04
N LEU A 18 -5.61 -32.21 -26.79
CA LEU A 18 -4.54 -31.93 -25.85
C LEU A 18 -3.26 -32.66 -26.29
N THR A 19 -2.49 -32.09 -27.20
CA THR A 19 -1.07 -32.45 -27.35
C THR A 19 -0.29 -31.81 -26.21
N ARG A 20 -0.04 -32.60 -25.16
CA ARG A 20 0.99 -32.29 -24.14
C ARG A 20 2.35 -32.33 -24.82
N VAL A 21 2.94 -31.15 -25.07
CA VAL A 21 4.38 -31.03 -25.29
C VAL A 21 5.00 -30.97 -23.91
N SER A 22 5.64 -32.06 -23.50
CA SER A 22 6.54 -32.07 -22.34
C SER A 22 7.87 -31.47 -22.77
N ASP A 23 7.98 -30.15 -22.67
CA ASP A 23 9.26 -29.47 -22.79
C ASP A 23 9.97 -29.59 -21.43
N ASP A 24 10.78 -30.64 -21.27
CA ASP A 24 11.65 -30.88 -20.11
C ASP A 24 12.90 -30.00 -20.22
N SER A 25 12.67 -28.70 -20.35
CA SER A 25 13.70 -27.68 -20.22
C SER A 25 13.79 -27.35 -18.74
N ALA A 26 14.71 -28.01 -18.04
CA ALA A 26 15.03 -27.67 -16.66
C ALA A 26 15.29 -26.15 -16.57
N PRO A 27 14.54 -25.40 -15.74
CA PRO A 27 14.73 -23.97 -15.67
C PRO A 27 16.14 -23.69 -15.17
N THR A 28 16.95 -23.03 -16.00
CA THR A 28 18.22 -22.46 -15.56
C THR A 28 17.90 -21.60 -14.35
N PRO A 29 18.53 -21.82 -13.17
CA PRO A 29 18.31 -20.97 -12.02
C PRO A 29 18.72 -19.56 -12.44
N MET A 30 17.74 -18.68 -12.64
CA MET A 30 18.00 -17.26 -12.72
C MET A 30 18.54 -16.90 -11.35
N THR A 31 19.85 -16.67 -11.27
CA THR A 31 20.46 -15.99 -10.13
C THR A 31 19.88 -14.59 -10.16
N ASP A 32 18.73 -14.42 -9.53
CA ASP A 32 18.09 -13.14 -9.33
C ASP A 32 19.06 -12.32 -8.47
N VAL A 33 19.89 -11.52 -9.13
CA VAL A 33 20.73 -10.55 -8.44
C VAL A 33 19.76 -9.50 -7.95
N LEU A 34 19.21 -9.72 -6.75
CA LEU A 34 18.39 -8.74 -6.07
C LEU A 34 19.20 -7.43 -6.09
N PRO A 35 18.66 -6.33 -6.66
CA PRO A 35 19.36 -5.06 -6.65
C PRO A 35 19.70 -4.74 -5.20
N THR A 36 21.00 -4.60 -4.92
CA THR A 36 21.49 -4.15 -3.62
C THR A 36 21.11 -2.68 -3.49
N PHE A 37 19.90 -2.41 -3.02
CA PHE A 37 19.53 -1.07 -2.59
C PHE A 37 20.42 -0.73 -1.39
N THR A 38 21.27 0.28 -1.53
CA THR A 38 21.82 0.99 -0.38
C THR A 38 20.68 1.27 0.59
N ALA A 39 20.78 0.75 1.81
CA ALA A 39 19.72 0.84 2.82
C ALA A 39 19.23 2.29 2.92
N PHE A 40 18.01 2.53 2.43
CA PHE A 40 17.38 3.83 2.57
C PHE A 40 17.19 4.11 4.07
N PRO A 41 17.41 5.33 4.58
CA PRO A 41 17.42 5.61 6.02
C PRO A 41 16.03 5.56 6.68
N VAL A 42 15.06 4.93 6.02
CA VAL A 42 13.70 4.75 6.52
C VAL A 42 13.39 3.27 6.55
N GLN A 43 13.00 2.79 7.73
CA GLN A 43 12.58 1.40 7.89
C GLN A 43 11.09 1.31 7.62
N ASP A 44 10.66 0.20 7.00
CA ASP A 44 9.25 -0.06 6.75
C ASP A 44 8.48 -0.24 8.07
N ALA A 45 7.30 0.37 8.13
CA ALA A 45 6.38 0.26 9.26
C ALA A 45 4.99 -0.16 8.81
N GLY A 46 4.87 -0.90 7.70
CA GLY A 46 3.59 -1.34 7.15
C GLY A 46 2.70 -2.05 8.18
N TRP A 47 3.34 -2.76 9.13
CA TRP A 47 2.69 -3.40 10.28
C TRP A 47 1.82 -2.47 11.14
N LEU A 48 2.05 -1.16 11.08
CA LEU A 48 1.26 -0.16 11.82
C LEU A 48 -0.16 -0.04 11.27
N LEU A 49 -0.33 -0.30 9.97
CA LEU A 49 -1.59 -0.21 9.25
C LEU A 49 -2.20 -1.59 8.94
N ASP A 50 -1.47 -2.67 9.24
CA ASP A 50 -1.99 -4.03 9.12
C ASP A 50 -3.34 -4.14 9.84
N THR A 51 -4.30 -4.79 9.19
CA THR A 51 -5.67 -5.01 9.69
C THR A 51 -6.54 -3.76 9.85
N THR A 52 -6.08 -2.58 9.42
CA THR A 52 -6.90 -1.36 9.44
C THR A 52 -8.03 -1.46 8.43
N CYS A 53 -9.26 -1.11 8.84
CA CYS A 53 -10.41 -1.12 7.94
C CYS A 53 -10.31 -0.02 6.87
N TYR A 54 -10.94 -0.26 5.71
CA TYR A 54 -10.94 0.67 4.58
C TYR A 54 -11.47 2.06 4.97
N GLU A 55 -12.57 2.11 5.74
CA GLU A 55 -13.23 3.35 6.13
C GLU A 55 -12.33 4.25 6.97
N ALA A 56 -11.52 3.66 7.85
CA ALA A 56 -10.55 4.39 8.65
C ALA A 56 -9.40 4.92 7.78
N LEU A 57 -8.84 4.11 6.87
CA LEU A 57 -7.81 4.58 5.95
C LEU A 57 -8.33 5.70 5.04
N ALA A 58 -9.54 5.57 4.51
CA ALA A 58 -10.17 6.59 3.70
C ALA A 58 -10.41 7.90 4.46
N ALA A 59 -10.71 7.84 5.76
CA ALA A 59 -10.84 9.03 6.60
C ALA A 59 -9.51 9.78 6.78
N LEU A 60 -8.37 9.11 6.58
CA LEU A 60 -7.03 9.70 6.62
C LEU A 60 -6.55 10.22 5.25
N HIS A 61 -7.39 10.23 4.22
CA HIS A 61 -7.04 10.69 2.88
C HIS A 61 -6.38 12.08 2.90
N ASN A 62 -5.21 12.19 2.26
CA ASN A 62 -4.40 13.42 2.16
C ASN A 62 -3.90 13.97 3.50
N GLN A 63 -3.82 13.14 4.54
CA GLN A 63 -3.25 13.53 5.83
C GLN A 63 -1.85 12.94 6.01
N VAL A 64 -0.90 13.80 6.37
CA VAL A 64 0.41 13.40 6.90
C VAL A 64 0.32 13.36 8.41
N ILE A 65 0.55 12.20 9.00
CA ILE A 65 0.50 12.00 10.45
C ILE A 65 1.90 11.63 10.93
N ILE A 66 2.42 12.42 11.88
CA ILE A 66 3.71 12.19 12.51
C ILE A 66 3.45 11.76 13.95
N LEU A 67 3.77 10.52 14.27
CA LEU A 67 3.64 9.98 15.63
C LEU A 67 5.00 10.07 16.29
N SER A 68 5.09 10.87 17.36
CA SER A 68 6.36 11.17 18.01
C SER A 68 6.45 10.67 19.45
N ASP A 69 5.38 10.06 19.97
CA ASP A 69 5.32 9.44 21.29
C ASP A 69 4.14 8.45 21.37
N ASN A 70 4.06 7.75 22.50
CA ASN A 70 3.00 6.77 22.75
C ASN A 70 1.61 7.39 22.85
N ALA A 71 1.48 8.64 23.29
CA ALA A 71 0.19 9.31 23.38
C ALA A 71 -0.36 9.66 21.99
N ALA A 72 0.51 10.10 21.07
CA ALA A 72 0.18 10.31 19.67
C ALA A 72 -0.20 8.99 18.98
N LEU A 73 0.54 7.91 19.24
CA LEU A 73 0.23 6.57 18.72
C LEU A 73 -1.14 6.06 19.23
N GLU A 74 -1.42 6.25 20.52
CA GLU A 74 -2.73 5.90 21.10
C GLU A 74 -3.86 6.73 20.48
N GLY A 75 -3.66 8.04 20.31
CA GLY A 75 -4.61 8.94 19.65
C GLY A 75 -4.86 8.56 18.19
N PHE A 76 -3.82 8.12 17.48
CA PHE A 76 -3.93 7.58 16.13
C PHE A 76 -4.82 6.32 16.10
N TYR A 77 -4.56 5.33 16.96
CA TYR A 77 -5.40 4.14 17.05
C TYR A 77 -6.83 4.44 17.46
N ASN A 78 -7.06 5.37 18.39
CA ASN A 78 -8.40 5.80 18.77
C ASN A 78 -9.15 6.44 17.59
N THR A 79 -8.43 7.17 16.72
CA THR A 79 -9.01 7.73 15.49
C THR A 79 -9.41 6.61 14.54
N LEU A 80 -8.54 5.61 14.32
CA LEU A 80 -8.86 4.45 13.49
C LEU A 80 -10.08 3.69 14.03
N ASP A 81 -10.11 3.41 15.34
CA ASP A 81 -11.20 2.71 16.01
C ASP A 81 -12.55 3.42 15.85
N SER A 82 -12.55 4.76 15.79
CA SER A 82 -13.78 5.54 15.61
C SER A 82 -14.43 5.37 14.23
N HIS A 83 -13.67 4.87 13.25
CA HIS A 83 -14.11 4.62 11.88
C HIS A 83 -14.29 3.13 11.57
N CYS A 84 -13.73 2.23 12.38
CA CYS A 84 -13.87 0.79 12.21
C CYS A 84 -15.03 0.21 13.04
N LYS A 85 -15.59 -0.91 12.57
CA LYS A 85 -16.63 -1.65 13.31
C LYS A 85 -16.08 -2.39 14.53
N GLU A 86 -14.84 -2.85 14.42
CA GLU A 86 -14.08 -3.50 15.47
C GLU A 86 -12.80 -2.71 15.72
N PRO A 87 -12.27 -2.70 16.95
CA PRO A 87 -11.01 -2.05 17.24
C PRO A 87 -9.87 -2.61 16.38
N VAL A 88 -9.00 -1.75 15.88
CA VAL A 88 -7.82 -2.16 15.11
C VAL A 88 -6.77 -2.78 16.02
N HIS A 89 -5.93 -3.65 15.47
CA HIS A 89 -4.84 -4.24 16.22
C HIS A 89 -3.81 -3.18 16.62
N ARG A 90 -3.56 -3.05 17.93
CA ARG A 90 -2.63 -2.05 18.47
C ARG A 90 -1.25 -2.66 18.66
N GLN A 91 -0.24 -1.94 18.19
CA GLN A 91 1.17 -2.31 18.32
C GLN A 91 1.90 -1.29 19.19
N ASN A 92 2.93 -1.74 19.89
CA ASN A 92 3.79 -0.87 20.69
C ASN A 92 5.00 -0.44 19.87
N PHE A 93 5.50 0.77 20.11
CA PHE A 93 6.67 1.31 19.44
C PHE A 93 7.55 2.09 20.41
N ASP A 94 8.88 1.94 20.30
CA ASP A 94 9.83 2.71 21.11
C ASP A 94 10.21 4.03 20.42
N PHE A 95 9.68 5.14 20.93
CA PHE A 95 9.92 6.48 20.41
C PHE A 95 11.22 7.13 20.90
N ALA A 96 12.10 6.42 21.62
CA ALA A 96 13.31 6.98 22.22
C ALA A 96 14.18 7.77 21.24
N SER A 97 14.43 7.22 20.04
CA SER A 97 15.24 7.84 18.98
C SER A 97 14.56 7.87 17.62
N GLN A 98 13.29 7.45 17.56
CA GLN A 98 12.55 7.24 16.32
C GLN A 98 11.17 7.89 16.39
N ILE A 99 10.63 8.18 15.22
CA ILE A 99 9.25 8.64 15.02
C ILE A 99 8.64 7.87 13.86
N LEU A 100 7.31 7.73 13.85
CA LEU A 100 6.57 7.09 12.77
C LEU A 100 5.95 8.17 11.88
N VAL A 101 5.97 7.93 10.58
CA VAL A 101 5.29 8.74 9.58
C VAL A 101 4.24 7.88 8.93
N VAL A 102 3.00 8.36 8.91
CA VAL A 102 1.87 7.71 8.26
C VAL A 102 1.28 8.65 7.22
N LEU A 103 1.00 8.13 6.04
CA LEU A 103 0.34 8.86 4.97
C LEU A 103 -0.61 7.93 4.22
N VAL A 104 -1.78 8.44 3.88
CA VAL A 104 -2.79 7.71 3.11
C VAL A 104 -3.29 8.58 1.96
N ILE A 105 -3.28 8.04 0.75
CA ILE A 105 -3.93 8.63 -0.41
C ILE A 105 -4.95 7.63 -0.95
N VAL A 106 -6.14 8.13 -1.27
CA VAL A 106 -7.20 7.40 -1.96
C VAL A 106 -7.30 8.04 -3.33
N THR A 107 -7.18 7.25 -4.38
CA THR A 107 -7.23 7.71 -5.76
C THR A 107 -7.95 6.68 -6.61
N GLN A 108 -8.20 6.95 -7.88
CA GLN A 108 -8.67 5.95 -8.85
C GLN A 108 -7.49 5.44 -9.66
N GLY A 109 -7.31 4.13 -9.75
CA GLY A 109 -6.18 3.52 -10.44
C GLY A 109 -6.13 2.02 -10.24
N CYS A 110 -5.25 1.35 -10.97
CA CYS A 110 -5.08 -0.10 -10.81
C CYS A 110 -4.12 -0.43 -9.66
N ASP A 111 -3.14 0.44 -9.43
CA ASP A 111 -2.20 0.35 -8.33
C ASP A 111 -1.77 1.76 -7.90
N ALA A 112 -1.37 1.90 -6.64
CA ALA A 112 -0.83 3.15 -6.10
C ALA A 112 0.10 2.88 -4.92
N GLN A 113 1.25 3.54 -4.90
CA GLN A 113 2.26 3.36 -3.86
C GLN A 113 3.06 4.64 -3.60
N PHE A 114 3.71 4.68 -2.44
CA PHE A 114 4.70 5.70 -2.11
C PHE A 114 6.10 5.13 -2.22
N ILE A 115 6.97 5.86 -2.90
CA ILE A 115 8.38 5.52 -3.05
C ILE A 115 9.21 6.56 -2.31
N PRO A 116 9.88 6.19 -1.20
CA PRO A 116 10.79 7.10 -0.51
C PRO A 116 11.96 7.50 -1.42
N GLN A 117 12.19 8.81 -1.54
CA GLN A 117 13.21 9.38 -2.44
C GLN A 117 14.44 9.86 -1.69
N SER A 118 14.25 10.60 -0.60
CA SER A 118 15.34 11.10 0.23
C SER A 118 14.86 11.47 1.65
N LEU A 119 15.81 11.59 2.58
CA LEU A 119 15.61 12.17 3.90
C LEU A 119 16.76 13.15 4.17
N GLU A 120 16.54 14.43 3.91
CA GLU A 120 17.58 15.47 3.99
C GLU A 120 17.06 16.67 4.77
N ASN A 121 17.88 17.25 5.66
CA ASN A 121 17.50 18.43 6.45
C ASN A 121 16.14 18.32 7.15
N ASN A 122 15.87 17.14 7.73
CA ASN A 122 14.58 16.76 8.33
C ASN A 122 13.39 16.78 7.36
N ASN A 123 13.61 16.67 6.05
CA ASN A 123 12.55 16.56 5.06
C ASN A 123 12.55 15.15 4.45
N LEU A 124 11.52 14.37 4.76
CA LEU A 124 11.24 13.11 4.10
C LEU A 124 10.54 13.39 2.77
N MET A 125 11.22 13.10 1.66
CA MET A 125 10.64 13.21 0.33
C MET A 125 10.08 11.85 -0.10
N LEU A 126 8.80 11.83 -0.42
CA LEU A 126 8.08 10.68 -0.96
C LEU A 126 7.59 11.01 -2.37
N GLN A 127 7.72 10.07 -3.28
CA GLN A 127 7.07 10.13 -4.58
C GLN A 127 5.81 9.25 -4.54
N PHE A 128 4.66 9.83 -4.84
CA PHE A 128 3.45 9.08 -5.10
C PHE A 128 3.47 8.60 -6.55
N VAL A 129 3.24 7.30 -6.75
CA VAL A 129 3.14 6.68 -8.07
C VAL A 129 1.83 5.94 -8.15
N GLN A 130 1.05 6.25 -9.17
CA GLN A 130 -0.18 5.55 -9.53
C GLN A 130 0.01 4.89 -10.89
N ASP A 131 -0.45 3.64 -11.04
CA ASP A 131 -0.42 2.92 -12.30
C ASP A 131 -1.82 2.49 -12.77
N GLY A 132 -2.01 2.52 -14.09
CA GLY A 132 -3.24 2.12 -14.78
C GLY A 132 -4.42 3.10 -14.67
N ASP A 133 -5.42 2.85 -15.53
CA ASP A 133 -6.66 3.65 -15.68
C ASP A 133 -7.90 2.84 -15.28
N CYS A 134 -7.84 2.23 -14.10
CA CYS A 134 -8.96 1.50 -13.53
C CYS A 134 -9.95 2.47 -12.89
N SER A 135 -11.26 2.18 -13.01
CA SER A 135 -12.34 3.02 -12.49
C SER A 135 -12.72 2.76 -11.02
N TYR A 136 -11.91 1.97 -10.30
CA TYR A 136 -12.12 1.69 -8.89
C TYR A 136 -11.14 2.49 -8.02
N ASP A 137 -11.57 2.75 -6.79
CA ASP A 137 -10.73 3.42 -5.80
C ASP A 137 -9.62 2.46 -5.32
N VAL A 138 -8.40 2.97 -5.27
CA VAL A 138 -7.23 2.33 -4.69
C VAL A 138 -6.71 3.19 -3.54
N ILE A 139 -6.34 2.54 -2.44
CA ILE A 139 -5.71 3.19 -1.30
C ILE A 139 -4.22 2.90 -1.32
N ALA A 140 -3.42 3.94 -1.51
CA ALA A 140 -2.01 3.88 -1.22
C ALA A 140 -1.78 4.25 0.24
N THR A 141 -1.04 3.40 0.94
CA THR A 141 -0.63 3.65 2.32
C THR A 141 0.89 3.70 2.41
N TYR A 142 1.39 4.60 3.24
CA TYR A 142 2.78 4.63 3.65
C TYR A 142 2.85 4.67 5.17
N ALA A 143 3.67 3.79 5.73
CA ALA A 143 4.05 3.83 7.13
C ALA A 143 5.57 3.59 7.20
N GLY A 144 6.31 4.57 7.74
CA GLY A 144 7.76 4.52 7.80
C GLY A 144 8.32 4.98 9.15
N ILE A 145 9.40 4.35 9.59
CA ILE A 145 10.16 4.74 10.78
C ILE A 145 11.34 5.61 10.35
N VAL A 146 11.41 6.82 10.89
CA VAL A 146 12.54 7.73 10.67
C VAL A 146 13.22 8.07 11.98
N THR A 147 14.53 8.33 11.93
CA THR A 147 15.29 8.83 13.08
C THR A 147 14.74 10.18 13.49
N ARG A 148 14.53 10.37 14.80
CA ARG A 148 14.11 11.65 15.36
C ARG A 148 15.15 12.73 15.05
N PRO A 149 14.75 13.87 14.45
CA PRO A 149 15.64 15.02 14.27
C PRO A 149 16.24 15.49 15.60
N ALA A 150 17.53 15.80 15.62
CA ALA A 150 18.18 16.38 16.81
C ALA A 150 17.70 17.82 17.10
N ALA A 151 17.25 18.53 16.06
CA ALA A 151 16.66 19.86 16.15
C ALA A 151 15.68 20.06 14.98
N GLY A 152 14.63 20.85 15.21
CA GLY A 152 13.58 21.13 14.22
C GLY A 152 12.52 20.04 14.13
N GLU A 153 11.51 20.28 13.29
CA GLU A 153 10.43 19.34 13.02
C GLU A 153 10.71 18.54 11.74
N LEU A 154 10.26 17.29 11.71
CA LEU A 154 10.22 16.51 10.48
C LEU A 154 9.17 17.12 9.55
N LYS A 155 9.58 17.39 8.31
CA LYS A 155 8.69 17.72 7.20
C LYS A 155 8.53 16.50 6.31
N VAL A 156 7.35 16.35 5.72
CA VAL A 156 7.09 15.32 4.72
C VAL A 156 6.63 16.03 3.47
N THR A 157 7.36 15.82 2.37
CA THR A 157 7.05 16.38 1.07
C THR A 157 6.65 15.24 0.14
N VAL A 158 5.45 15.33 -0.43
CA VAL A 158 4.92 14.34 -1.38
C VAL A 158 4.90 14.96 -2.77
N THR A 159 5.47 14.27 -3.75
CA THR A 159 5.40 14.67 -5.17
C THR A 159 4.54 13.69 -5.95
N GLY A 160 3.84 14.18 -6.98
CA GLY A 160 3.01 13.33 -7.85
C GLY A 160 1.60 13.01 -7.32
N ALA A 161 1.28 13.42 -6.09
CA ALA A 161 -0.06 13.33 -5.49
C ALA A 161 -0.99 14.45 -5.98
#